data_AF-A0A2V5LFC7-F1
#
_entry.id   AF-A0A2V5LFC7-F1
#
_cell.length_a   1.000
_cell.length_b   1.000
_cell.length_c   1.000
_cell.angle_alpha   90.00
_cell.angle_beta   90.00
_cell.angle_gamma   90.00
#
_symmetry.space_group_name_H-M   'P 1'
#
loop_
_entity.id
_entity.type
_entity.pdbx_description
1 polymer ?
#
loop_
_entity_poly.entity_id
_entity_poly.type
_entity_poly.pdbx_seq_one_letter_code
_entity_poly.pdbx_strand_id
1 'polypeptide(L)'
;MLIVRRDTDQLRRYVHLGTGNYHSRTARIYTDFSLLTSEPQLSEEVATVFNTLTGLAGYPGLKKMMVAPFDMHSRLIKLIERERDNAQAGKPARIVAKLNALVDQEIIEKLYEASCAEVTINLIVRGICCLRPKIPDLSENIRVISIVGRFLEHSRIFHFENAGQPRVFLSSADWMPRNFYRRIELAFPVENPALRDQIINEVLPSFWNDRVKARELQPNGTYRRLKPEGSEPRAQAQWHFREVSRERAKKMTGSKKKSRADKLIPITVASDKPAAPAQSRTDPQPAPSAFAKATADKPPSTATTKQS
;
A
#
# COMPACT_ATOMS: atom_id res chain seq x y z
N MET A 1 1.60 1.35 7.00
CA MET A 1 2.32 1.21 8.29
C MET A 1 3.48 2.19 8.31
N LEU A 2 3.74 2.82 9.46
CA LEU A 2 4.88 3.71 9.69
C LEU A 2 5.66 3.19 10.90
N ILE A 3 6.97 3.03 10.74
CA ILE A 3 7.90 2.65 11.81
C ILE A 3 8.88 3.81 11.97
N VAL A 4 9.02 4.32 13.19
CA VAL A 4 10.06 5.29 13.54
C VAL A 4 11.13 4.53 14.33
N ARG A 5 12.36 4.52 13.82
CA ARG A 5 13.50 3.86 14.46
C ARG A 5 14.58 4.90 14.75
N ARG A 6 15.20 4.79 15.92
CA ARG A 6 16.45 5.49 16.22
C ARG A 6 17.59 4.70 15.61
N ASP A 7 18.13 5.20 14.51
CA ASP A 7 19.37 4.69 13.92
C ASP A 7 20.56 5.37 14.63
N THR A 8 21.78 4.91 14.33
CA THR A 8 23.01 5.40 14.99
C THR A 8 23.25 6.89 14.76
N ASP A 9 22.77 7.43 13.64
CA ASP A 9 22.96 8.80 13.19
C ASP A 9 21.73 9.69 13.41
N GLN A 10 20.53 9.17 13.17
CA GLN A 10 19.30 9.95 13.22
C GLN A 10 18.06 9.10 13.46
N LEU A 11 16.94 9.77 13.78
CA LEU A 11 15.62 9.14 13.69
C LEU A 11 15.26 8.93 12.21
N ARG A 12 14.94 7.70 11.82
CA ARG A 12 14.49 7.37 10.47
C ARG A 12 13.08 6.81 10.47
N ARG A 13 12.33 7.14 9.42
CA ARG A 13 10.99 6.65 9.17
C ARG A 13 11.03 5.60 8.07
N TYR A 14 10.45 4.44 8.35
CA TYR A 14 10.24 3.37 7.39
C TYR A 14 8.75 3.20 7.17
N VAL A 15 8.31 3.28 5.93
CA VAL A 15 6.90 3.21 5.57
C VAL A 15 6.63 2.03 4.67
N HIS A 16 5.54 1.34 4.97
CA HIS A 16 4.92 0.37 4.08
C HIS A 16 3.61 0.94 3.56
N LEU A 17 3.52 1.07 2.24
CA LEU A 17 2.34 1.47 1.48
C LEU A 17 1.90 0.29 0.63
N GLY A 18 0.61 -0.03 0.62
CA GLY A 18 0.09 -1.19 -0.11
C GLY A 18 -1.22 -0.89 -0.82
N THR A 19 -1.49 -1.63 -1.90
CA THR A 19 -2.80 -1.59 -2.60
C THR A 19 -3.87 -2.43 -1.90
N GLY A 20 -3.43 -3.33 -1.01
CA GLY A 20 -4.25 -4.28 -0.27
C GLY A 20 -4.14 -4.10 1.25
N ASN A 21 -4.94 -4.88 1.97
CA ASN A 21 -4.94 -4.89 3.44
C ASN A 21 -3.90 -5.87 4.01
N TYR A 22 -3.65 -5.78 5.31
CA TYR A 22 -2.69 -6.64 6.03
C TYR A 22 -3.25 -8.03 6.41
N HIS A 23 -4.41 -8.42 5.87
CA HIS A 23 -5.07 -9.66 6.30
C HIS A 23 -4.40 -10.89 5.65
N SER A 24 -3.82 -11.77 6.47
CA SER A 24 -3.02 -12.91 6.00
C SER A 24 -3.77 -13.89 5.08
N ARG A 25 -5.08 -14.10 5.32
CA ARG A 25 -5.91 -14.95 4.44
C ARG A 25 -6.12 -14.34 3.05
N THR A 26 -6.43 -13.04 2.95
CA THR A 26 -6.67 -12.38 1.66
C THR A 26 -5.37 -12.28 0.87
N ALA A 27 -4.22 -12.07 1.52
CA ALA A 27 -2.90 -12.05 0.89
C ALA A 27 -2.55 -13.34 0.10
N ARG A 28 -3.20 -14.49 0.40
CA ARG A 28 -3.00 -15.75 -0.34
C ARG A 28 -3.81 -15.85 -1.64
N ILE A 29 -4.86 -15.04 -1.75
CA ILE A 29 -5.83 -15.11 -2.84
C ILE A 29 -5.92 -13.82 -3.65
N TYR A 30 -5.49 -12.67 -3.10
CA TYR A 30 -5.52 -11.37 -3.75
C TYR A 30 -4.15 -11.06 -4.35
N THR A 31 -4.14 -10.35 -5.48
CA THR A 31 -2.90 -9.80 -6.05
C THR A 31 -2.76 -8.33 -5.63
N ASP A 32 -1.70 -8.00 -4.91
CA ASP A 32 -1.45 -6.67 -4.36
C ASP A 32 0.01 -6.26 -4.52
N PHE A 33 0.24 -4.94 -4.54
CA PHE A 33 1.58 -4.37 -4.43
C PHE A 33 1.83 -3.87 -3.01
N SER A 34 3.09 -4.00 -2.59
CA SER A 34 3.63 -3.49 -1.35
C SER A 34 4.92 -2.73 -1.64
N LEU A 35 4.94 -1.45 -1.29
CA LEU A 35 6.13 -0.61 -1.33
C LEU A 35 6.64 -0.43 0.10
N LEU A 36 7.87 -0.89 0.35
CA LEU A 36 8.62 -0.57 1.57
C LEU A 36 9.68 0.47 1.22
N THR A 37 9.70 1.59 1.93
CA THR A 37 10.61 2.69 1.63
C THR A 37 10.96 3.51 2.86
N SER A 38 12.11 4.17 2.82
CA SER A 38 12.56 5.18 3.78
C SER A 38 12.86 6.50 3.07
N GLU A 39 12.27 6.74 1.89
CA GLU A 39 12.40 8.00 1.17
C GLU A 39 11.87 9.15 2.04
N PRO A 40 12.70 10.16 2.37
CA PRO A 40 12.36 11.17 3.38
C PRO A 40 11.01 11.83 3.14
N GLN A 41 10.75 12.32 1.93
CA GLN A 41 9.54 13.10 1.64
C GLN A 41 8.28 12.24 1.71
N LEU A 42 8.29 11.05 1.10
CA LEU A 42 7.15 10.14 1.15
C LEU A 42 6.89 9.64 2.59
N SER A 43 7.94 9.43 3.38
CA SER A 43 7.81 9.01 4.78
C SER A 43 7.24 10.10 5.68
N GLU A 44 7.57 11.36 5.41
CA GLU A 44 7.03 12.53 6.10
C GLU A 44 5.56 12.76 5.74
N GLU A 45 5.19 12.62 4.47
CA GLU A 45 3.81 12.72 4.04
C GLU A 45 2.94 11.62 4.68
N VAL A 46 3.45 10.40 4.84
CA VAL A 46 2.74 9.34 5.58
C VAL A 46 2.55 9.71 7.05
N ALA A 47 3.57 10.28 7.70
CA ALA A 47 3.43 10.77 9.08
C ALA A 47 2.39 11.90 9.19
N THR A 48 2.34 12.78 8.19
CA THR A 48 1.34 13.85 8.10
C THR A 48 -0.07 13.29 7.98
N VAL A 49 -0.28 12.26 7.16
CA VAL A 49 -1.56 11.54 7.08
C VAL A 49 -1.96 10.98 8.45
N PHE A 50 -1.05 10.30 9.16
CA PHE A 50 -1.34 9.77 10.49
C PHE A 50 -1.74 10.86 11.48
N ASN A 51 -1.01 11.98 11.53
CA ASN A 51 -1.32 13.11 12.41
C ASN A 51 -2.67 13.76 12.06
N THR A 52 -3.01 13.81 10.77
CA THR A 52 -4.32 14.30 10.32
C THR A 52 -5.44 13.38 10.81
N LEU A 53 -5.24 12.07 10.71
CA LEU A 53 -6.24 11.07 11.11
C LEU A 53 -6.46 10.99 12.63
N THR A 54 -5.43 11.28 13.43
CA THR A 54 -5.56 11.33 14.90
C THR A 54 -6.09 12.66 15.42
N GLY A 55 -6.43 13.60 14.53
CA GLY A 55 -6.92 14.93 14.90
C GLY A 55 -5.86 15.86 15.49
N LEU A 56 -4.58 15.49 15.38
CA LEU A 56 -3.47 16.30 15.89
C LEU A 56 -3.17 17.51 15.00
N ALA A 57 -3.58 17.48 13.73
CA ALA A 57 -3.41 18.57 12.77
C ALA A 57 -4.52 18.59 11.71
N GLY A 58 -4.79 19.75 11.13
CA GLY A 58 -5.59 19.85 9.89
C GLY A 58 -4.81 19.30 8.69
N TYR A 59 -5.52 18.96 7.59
CA TYR A 59 -4.89 18.46 6.37
C TYR A 59 -4.19 19.61 5.61
N PRO A 60 -2.84 19.64 5.51
CA PRO A 60 -2.14 20.76 4.88
C PRO A 60 -2.02 20.64 3.36
N GLY A 61 -2.53 19.54 2.77
CA GLY A 61 -2.16 19.12 1.42
C GLY A 61 -0.81 18.41 1.39
N LEU A 62 -0.67 17.43 0.48
CA LEU A 62 0.57 16.67 0.30
C LEU A 62 1.14 16.90 -1.10
N LYS A 63 2.47 16.85 -1.25
CA LYS A 63 3.12 17.11 -2.53
C LYS A 63 3.06 15.88 -3.44
N LYS A 64 3.46 14.71 -2.93
CA LYS A 64 3.60 13.48 -3.71
C LYS A 64 2.34 12.63 -3.68
N MET A 65 1.85 12.29 -2.49
CA MET A 65 0.66 11.44 -2.33
C MET A 65 -0.63 12.19 -2.58
N MET A 66 -1.63 11.45 -3.06
CA MET A 66 -3.02 11.89 -3.17
C MET A 66 -3.83 11.20 -2.07
N VAL A 67 -4.70 11.94 -1.38
CA VAL A 67 -5.44 11.44 -0.22
C VAL A 67 -6.93 11.71 -0.39
N ALA A 68 -7.73 10.66 -0.27
CA ALA A 68 -9.18 10.79 -0.14
C ALA A 68 -9.56 10.97 1.33
N PRO A 69 -10.61 11.74 1.67
CA PRO A 69 -11.47 12.49 0.76
C PRO A 69 -10.99 13.92 0.45
N PHE A 70 -9.72 14.23 0.69
CA PHE A 70 -9.22 15.59 0.65
C PHE A 70 -8.94 16.10 -0.77
N ASP A 71 -7.99 15.51 -1.49
CA ASP A 71 -7.51 16.03 -2.77
C ASP A 71 -7.36 14.96 -3.87
N MET A 72 -7.61 13.68 -3.56
CA MET A 72 -7.36 12.60 -4.51
C MET A 72 -8.17 12.74 -5.79
N HIS A 73 -9.47 12.99 -5.67
CA HIS A 73 -10.36 13.08 -6.83
C HIS A 73 -10.00 14.26 -7.74
N SER A 74 -9.88 15.46 -7.17
CA SER A 74 -9.53 16.66 -7.94
C SER A 74 -8.14 16.59 -8.57
N ARG A 75 -7.16 15.96 -7.90
CA ARG A 75 -5.83 15.73 -8.47
C ARG A 75 -5.82 14.67 -9.57
N LEU A 76 -6.65 13.64 -9.46
CA LEU A 76 -6.80 12.64 -10.50
C LEU A 76 -7.42 13.23 -11.76
N ILE A 77 -8.44 14.08 -11.63
CA ILE A 77 -9.01 14.85 -12.75
C ILE A 77 -7.92 15.66 -13.46
N LYS A 78 -7.12 16.43 -12.70
CA LYS A 78 -6.02 17.21 -13.27
C LYS A 78 -4.99 16.36 -14.02
N LEU A 79 -4.75 15.12 -13.58
CA LEU A 79 -3.87 14.20 -14.29
C LEU A 79 -4.46 13.76 -15.64
N ILE A 80 -5.77 13.49 -15.69
CA ILE A 80 -6.49 13.13 -16.92
C ILE A 80 -6.54 14.32 -17.88
N GLU A 81 -6.93 15.50 -17.39
CA GLU A 81 -6.99 16.74 -18.17
C GLU A 81 -5.61 17.10 -18.75
N ARG A 82 -4.54 16.87 -18.00
CA ARG A 82 -3.19 17.09 -18.52
C ARG A 82 -2.84 16.16 -19.69
N GLU A 83 -3.30 14.91 -19.69
CA GLU A 83 -3.10 14.03 -20.86
C GLU A 83 -3.91 14.52 -22.06
N ARG A 84 -5.16 14.98 -21.84
CA ARG A 84 -5.98 15.63 -22.87
C ARG A 84 -5.25 16.82 -23.49
N ASP A 85 -4.76 17.74 -22.65
CA ASP A 85 -4.08 18.95 -23.11
C ASP A 85 -2.75 18.62 -23.81
N ASN A 86 -2.03 17.58 -23.35
CA ASN A 86 -0.83 17.09 -24.03
C ASN A 86 -1.14 16.57 -25.43
N ALA A 87 -2.22 15.78 -25.60
CA ALA A 87 -2.61 15.25 -26.90
C ALA A 87 -3.00 16.36 -27.87
N GLN A 88 -3.78 17.35 -27.41
CA GLN A 88 -4.13 18.53 -28.21
C GLN A 88 -2.91 19.35 -28.64
N ALA A 89 -1.86 19.34 -27.82
CA ALA A 89 -0.57 19.96 -28.14
C ALA A 89 0.36 19.07 -28.99
N GLY A 90 -0.11 17.92 -29.48
CA GLY A 90 0.67 16.97 -30.28
C GLY A 90 1.77 16.23 -29.50
N LYS A 91 1.69 16.20 -28.17
CA LYS A 91 2.65 15.51 -27.29
C LYS A 91 2.20 14.08 -26.98
N PRO A 92 3.13 13.17 -26.62
CA PRO A 92 2.76 11.84 -26.17
C PRO A 92 1.77 11.88 -24.99
N ALA A 93 0.62 11.26 -25.18
CA ALA A 93 -0.46 11.24 -24.21
C ALA A 93 -1.12 9.86 -24.17
N ARG A 94 -1.15 9.26 -22.98
CA ARG A 94 -1.71 7.93 -22.77
C ARG A 94 -2.08 7.73 -21.31
N ILE A 95 -3.22 7.10 -21.10
CA ILE A 95 -3.69 6.68 -19.78
C ILE A 95 -3.76 5.15 -19.75
N VAL A 96 -3.16 4.55 -18.72
CA VAL A 96 -3.38 3.14 -18.41
C VAL A 96 -3.81 3.04 -16.96
N ALA A 97 -4.95 2.42 -16.69
CA ALA A 97 -5.42 2.25 -15.31
C ALA A 97 -5.85 0.82 -15.05
N LYS A 98 -5.39 0.25 -13.94
CA LYS A 98 -5.85 -1.02 -13.40
C LYS A 98 -6.60 -0.76 -12.10
N LEU A 99 -7.82 -1.26 -11.98
CA LEU A 99 -8.70 -1.02 -10.85
C LEU A 99 -9.72 -2.16 -10.71
N ASN A 100 -10.37 -2.27 -9.54
CA ASN A 100 -11.45 -3.22 -9.36
C ASN A 100 -12.78 -2.66 -9.86
N ALA A 101 -13.01 -1.35 -9.74
CA ALA A 101 -14.27 -0.74 -10.16
C ALA A 101 -14.13 0.70 -10.65
N LEU A 102 -14.81 1.02 -11.75
CA LEU A 102 -14.92 2.36 -12.35
C LEU A 102 -16.39 2.78 -12.38
N VAL A 103 -16.76 3.73 -11.52
CA VAL A 103 -18.16 4.15 -11.31
C VAL A 103 -18.29 5.67 -11.19
N ASP A 104 -17.25 6.38 -10.79
CA ASP A 104 -17.32 7.83 -10.59
C ASP A 104 -17.63 8.57 -11.91
N GLN A 105 -18.72 9.34 -11.91
CA GLN A 105 -19.25 9.98 -13.11
C GLN A 105 -18.28 11.02 -13.68
N GLU A 106 -17.75 11.90 -12.84
CA GLU A 106 -16.87 12.98 -13.28
C GLU A 106 -15.55 12.43 -13.84
N ILE A 107 -14.98 11.40 -13.21
CA ILE A 107 -13.82 10.70 -13.78
C ILE A 107 -14.15 10.09 -15.15
N ILE A 108 -15.32 9.47 -15.32
CA ILE A 108 -15.74 8.87 -16.60
C ILE A 108 -15.90 9.96 -17.68
N GLU A 109 -16.53 11.08 -17.36
CA GLU A 109 -16.68 12.23 -18.24
C GLU A 109 -15.31 12.76 -18.69
N LYS A 110 -14.36 12.90 -17.76
CA LYS A 110 -13.00 13.35 -18.08
C LYS A 110 -12.22 12.35 -18.94
N LEU A 111 -12.45 11.05 -18.78
CA LEU A 111 -11.88 10.04 -19.68
C LEU A 111 -12.48 10.13 -21.08
N TYR A 112 -13.77 10.46 -21.21
CA TYR A 112 -14.38 10.72 -22.52
C TYR A 112 -13.81 11.98 -23.17
N GLU A 113 -13.71 13.09 -22.45
CA GLU A 113 -13.05 14.31 -22.95
C GLU A 113 -11.61 14.01 -23.44
N ALA A 114 -10.84 13.24 -22.67
CA ALA A 114 -9.50 12.83 -23.06
C ALA A 114 -9.50 11.93 -24.32
N SER A 115 -10.46 11.00 -24.43
CA SER A 115 -10.62 10.17 -25.64
C SER A 115 -10.95 10.99 -26.88
N CYS A 116 -11.84 11.99 -26.78
CA CYS A 116 -12.17 12.91 -27.87
C CYS A 116 -10.96 13.75 -28.30
N ALA A 117 -10.01 13.99 -27.40
CA ALA A 117 -8.73 14.62 -27.69
C ALA A 117 -7.63 13.64 -28.15
N GLU A 118 -8.01 12.45 -28.62
CA GLU A 118 -7.09 11.42 -29.14
C GLU A 118 -6.13 10.79 -28.12
N VAL A 119 -6.38 10.96 -26.81
CA VAL A 119 -5.63 10.23 -25.78
C VAL A 119 -5.94 8.74 -25.87
N THR A 120 -4.91 7.90 -25.99
CA THR A 120 -5.08 6.45 -25.90
C THR A 120 -5.32 6.02 -24.45
N ILE A 121 -6.46 5.37 -24.17
CA ILE A 121 -6.87 4.98 -22.81
C ILE A 121 -7.09 3.47 -22.72
N ASN A 122 -6.28 2.81 -21.90
CA ASN A 122 -6.33 1.36 -21.69
C ASN A 122 -6.70 1.04 -20.24
N LEU A 123 -7.88 0.49 -20.01
CA LEU A 123 -8.41 0.20 -18.68
C LEU A 123 -8.46 -1.32 -18.42
N ILE A 124 -7.95 -1.72 -17.27
CA ILE A 124 -8.00 -3.10 -16.76
C ILE A 124 -8.93 -3.09 -15.54
N VAL A 125 -10.23 -3.25 -15.78
CA VAL A 125 -11.28 -3.16 -14.75
C VAL A 125 -11.88 -4.53 -14.52
N ARG A 126 -11.60 -5.13 -13.36
CA ARG A 126 -12.03 -6.51 -13.10
C ARG A 126 -13.51 -6.62 -12.71
N GLY A 127 -14.01 -5.70 -11.90
CA GLY A 127 -15.37 -5.69 -11.38
C GLY A 127 -16.30 -4.76 -12.16
N ILE A 128 -16.97 -3.86 -11.44
CA ILE A 128 -17.99 -2.96 -12.02
C ILE A 128 -17.33 -1.91 -12.90
N CYS A 129 -17.83 -1.71 -14.12
CA CYS A 129 -17.40 -0.64 -15.02
C CYS A 129 -18.65 0.04 -15.61
N CYS A 130 -18.88 1.30 -15.26
CA CYS A 130 -19.97 2.11 -15.80
C CYS A 130 -19.57 2.82 -17.11
N LEU A 131 -18.28 2.89 -17.42
CA LEU A 131 -17.76 3.42 -18.67
C LEU A 131 -18.09 2.47 -19.84
N ARG A 132 -18.61 3.04 -20.93
CA ARG A 132 -18.83 2.37 -22.23
C ARG A 132 -17.69 2.71 -23.21
N PRO A 133 -16.87 1.73 -23.64
CA PRO A 133 -15.78 1.94 -24.60
C PRO A 133 -16.25 1.84 -26.05
N LYS A 134 -15.44 2.36 -26.98
CA LYS A 134 -15.60 2.25 -28.44
C LYS A 134 -16.93 2.82 -28.97
N ILE A 135 -17.45 3.85 -28.34
CA ILE A 135 -18.58 4.63 -28.85
C ILE A 135 -18.01 5.70 -29.81
N PRO A 136 -18.49 5.77 -31.07
CA PRO A 136 -18.06 6.80 -32.02
C PRO A 136 -18.14 8.21 -31.43
N ASP A 137 -17.16 9.05 -31.75
CA ASP A 137 -17.04 10.46 -31.31
C ASP A 137 -16.96 10.69 -29.79
N LEU A 138 -16.91 9.63 -28.97
CA LEU A 138 -16.93 9.71 -27.50
C LEU A 138 -15.83 8.89 -26.83
N SER A 139 -15.68 7.62 -27.21
CA SER A 139 -14.81 6.67 -26.49
C SER A 139 -14.05 5.71 -27.40
N GLU A 140 -13.82 6.10 -28.65
CA GLU A 140 -13.10 5.31 -29.67
C GLU A 140 -11.69 4.93 -29.22
N ASN A 141 -11.02 5.83 -28.50
CA ASN A 141 -9.67 5.62 -27.99
C ASN A 141 -9.64 4.92 -26.62
N ILE A 142 -10.79 4.48 -26.11
CA ILE A 142 -10.91 3.76 -24.85
C ILE A 142 -11.11 2.26 -25.09
N ARG A 143 -10.22 1.46 -24.51
CA ARG A 143 -10.35 0.01 -24.47
C ARG A 143 -10.40 -0.49 -23.03
N VAL A 144 -11.33 -1.39 -22.74
CA VAL A 144 -11.50 -1.96 -21.39
C VAL A 144 -11.40 -3.48 -21.45
N ILE A 145 -10.52 -4.04 -20.63
CA ILE A 145 -10.46 -5.49 -20.38
C ILE A 145 -10.74 -5.81 -18.91
N SER A 146 -11.33 -6.97 -18.68
CA SER A 146 -11.50 -7.58 -17.36
C SER A 146 -10.74 -8.91 -17.32
N ILE A 147 -9.99 -9.15 -16.25
CA ILE A 147 -9.26 -10.40 -16.04
C ILE A 147 -9.79 -11.04 -14.76
N VAL A 148 -10.42 -12.21 -14.92
CA VAL A 148 -10.88 -13.04 -13.81
C VAL A 148 -10.16 -14.39 -13.89
N GLY A 149 -9.24 -14.60 -12.94
CA GLY A 149 -8.38 -15.78 -12.87
C GLY A 149 -8.53 -16.56 -11.56
N ARG A 150 -7.50 -17.32 -11.22
CA ARG A 150 -7.41 -18.03 -9.94
C ARG A 150 -7.26 -17.04 -8.77
N PHE A 151 -6.42 -16.04 -8.96
CA PHE A 151 -6.24 -14.97 -7.97
C PHE A 151 -7.24 -13.84 -8.22
N LEU A 152 -7.65 -13.20 -7.15
CA LEU A 152 -8.50 -12.02 -7.15
C LEU A 152 -7.61 -10.81 -7.50
N GLU A 153 -7.71 -10.32 -8.74
CA GLU A 153 -7.01 -9.12 -9.23
C GLU A 153 -7.29 -7.83 -8.44
N HIS A 154 -6.59 -7.55 -7.34
CA HIS A 154 -6.99 -6.54 -6.35
C HIS A 154 -6.20 -5.23 -6.42
N SER A 155 -4.97 -5.27 -6.94
CA SER A 155 -4.10 -4.09 -7.10
C SER A 155 -4.74 -2.99 -7.95
N ARG A 156 -4.50 -1.73 -7.56
CA ARG A 156 -4.79 -0.55 -8.38
C ARG A 156 -3.51 0.14 -8.81
N ILE A 157 -3.41 0.45 -10.10
CA ILE A 157 -2.27 1.10 -10.75
C ILE A 157 -2.82 2.20 -11.65
N PHE A 158 -2.28 3.42 -11.55
CA PHE A 158 -2.59 4.52 -12.46
C PHE A 158 -1.31 4.93 -13.19
N HIS A 159 -1.36 5.00 -14.51
CA HIS A 159 -0.23 5.39 -15.35
C HIS A 159 -0.68 6.49 -16.32
N PHE A 160 0.07 7.59 -16.32
CA PHE A 160 -0.13 8.76 -17.18
C PHE A 160 1.19 9.04 -17.92
N GLU A 161 1.14 9.14 -19.25
CA GLU A 161 2.32 9.30 -20.12
C GLU A 161 3.06 10.61 -19.89
N ASN A 162 2.31 11.69 -19.64
CA ASN A 162 2.83 12.98 -19.25
C ASN A 162 3.91 13.51 -20.21
N ALA A 163 3.60 13.57 -21.51
CA ALA A 163 4.52 14.06 -22.53
C ALA A 163 5.88 13.35 -22.52
N GLY A 164 5.89 12.03 -22.29
CA GLY A 164 7.10 11.20 -22.24
C GLY A 164 7.82 11.16 -20.89
N GLN A 165 7.22 11.74 -19.84
CA GLN A 165 7.73 11.66 -18.46
C GLN A 165 6.75 10.91 -17.56
N PRO A 166 6.61 9.58 -17.75
CA PRO A 166 5.48 8.83 -17.22
C PRO A 166 5.40 8.89 -15.70
N ARG A 167 4.17 9.06 -15.20
CA ARG A 167 3.85 9.04 -13.77
C ARG A 167 3.04 7.79 -13.46
N VAL A 168 3.58 6.97 -12.56
CA VAL A 168 2.92 5.76 -12.06
C VAL A 168 2.54 5.95 -10.61
N PHE A 169 1.30 5.61 -10.27
CA PHE A 169 0.79 5.57 -8.91
C PHE A 169 0.27 4.17 -8.60
N LEU A 170 0.45 3.76 -7.35
CA LEU A 170 -0.24 2.63 -6.76
C LEU A 170 -1.29 3.18 -5.78
N SER A 171 -2.42 2.51 -5.65
CA SER A 171 -3.51 3.03 -4.81
C SER A 171 -4.29 1.95 -4.06
N SER A 172 -4.85 2.35 -2.92
CA SER A 172 -5.89 1.60 -2.22
C SER A 172 -7.30 1.87 -2.77
N ALA A 173 -7.49 2.99 -3.48
CA ALA A 173 -8.79 3.42 -4.03
C ALA A 173 -9.10 2.82 -5.40
N ASP A 174 -10.36 2.41 -5.57
CA ASP A 174 -11.00 2.35 -6.88
C ASP A 174 -11.54 3.72 -7.28
N TRP A 175 -11.91 3.89 -8.55
CA TRP A 175 -12.55 5.12 -9.03
C TRP A 175 -14.06 5.07 -8.81
N MET A 176 -14.44 5.18 -7.54
CA MET A 176 -15.83 5.17 -7.09
C MET A 176 -16.10 6.32 -6.10
N PRO A 177 -17.32 6.88 -6.07
CA PRO A 177 -17.67 7.96 -5.15
C PRO A 177 -17.40 7.61 -3.67
N ARG A 178 -17.66 6.37 -3.25
CA ARG A 178 -17.39 5.96 -1.87
C ARG A 178 -15.89 5.96 -1.51
N ASN A 179 -15.01 5.70 -2.48
CA ASN A 179 -13.57 5.71 -2.27
C ASN A 179 -13.05 7.15 -2.23
N PHE A 180 -13.60 8.03 -3.08
CA PHE A 180 -13.21 9.43 -3.13
C PHE A 180 -13.77 10.31 -2.01
N TYR A 181 -15.00 10.05 -1.54
CA TYR A 181 -15.68 11.00 -0.64
C TYR A 181 -16.00 10.45 0.75
N ARG A 182 -16.01 9.13 0.91
CA ARG A 182 -16.47 8.48 2.16
C ARG A 182 -15.40 7.63 2.84
N ARG A 183 -14.20 7.55 2.27
CA ARG A 183 -13.11 6.72 2.78
C ARG A 183 -11.81 7.50 2.81
N ILE A 184 -10.97 7.12 3.76
CA ILE A 184 -9.56 7.48 3.74
C ILE A 184 -8.87 6.50 2.81
N GLU A 185 -8.38 7.02 1.68
CA GLU A 185 -7.64 6.24 0.70
C GLU A 185 -6.37 6.97 0.32
N LEU A 186 -5.36 6.22 -0.12
CA LEU A 186 -4.08 6.76 -0.56
C LEU A 186 -3.78 6.33 -2.00
N ALA A 187 -3.23 7.25 -2.77
CA ALA A 187 -2.50 6.92 -3.99
C ALA A 187 -1.10 7.54 -3.89
N PHE A 188 -0.08 6.71 -4.10
CA PHE A 188 1.31 7.07 -3.87
C PHE A 188 2.14 6.80 -5.13
N PRO A 189 3.07 7.71 -5.47
CA PRO A 189 3.84 7.58 -6.70
C PRO A 189 4.93 6.52 -6.57
N VAL A 190 5.25 5.87 -7.69
CA VAL A 190 6.43 5.01 -7.85
C VAL A 190 7.50 5.82 -8.56
N GLU A 191 8.35 6.50 -7.79
CA GLU A 191 9.35 7.43 -8.32
C GLU A 191 10.69 6.77 -8.64
N ASN A 192 11.00 5.62 -8.04
CA ASN A 192 12.20 4.86 -8.38
C ASN A 192 12.10 4.40 -9.84
N PRO A 193 13.03 4.81 -10.74
CA PRO A 193 12.92 4.53 -12.15
C PRO A 193 12.84 3.03 -12.46
N ALA A 194 13.65 2.20 -11.80
CA ALA A 194 13.65 0.75 -12.03
C ALA A 194 12.30 0.11 -11.66
N LEU A 195 11.69 0.52 -10.54
CA LEU A 195 10.36 0.02 -10.15
C LEU A 195 9.26 0.52 -11.08
N ARG A 196 9.30 1.81 -11.45
CA ARG A 196 8.35 2.42 -12.38
C ARG A 196 8.41 1.73 -13.74
N ASP A 197 9.60 1.55 -14.29
CA ASP A 197 9.83 0.96 -15.59
C ASP A 197 9.46 -0.52 -15.59
N GLN A 198 9.68 -1.25 -14.48
CA GLN A 198 9.16 -2.61 -14.31
C GLN A 198 7.62 -2.64 -14.38
N ILE A 199 6.94 -1.66 -13.79
CA ILE A 199 5.47 -1.59 -13.87
C ILE A 199 5.00 -1.31 -15.30
N ILE A 200 5.64 -0.36 -15.99
CA ILE A 200 5.26 0.08 -17.34
C ILE A 200 5.58 -0.99 -18.39
N ASN A 201 6.75 -1.62 -18.31
CA ASN A 201 7.28 -2.48 -19.36
C ASN A 201 6.99 -3.97 -19.13
N GLU A 202 6.77 -4.40 -17.89
CA GLU A 202 6.53 -5.80 -17.58
C GLU A 202 5.12 -6.02 -17.02
N VAL A 203 4.74 -5.30 -15.97
CA VAL A 203 3.50 -5.58 -15.21
C VAL A 203 2.25 -5.26 -16.03
N LEU A 204 2.09 -4.00 -16.47
CA LEU A 204 0.91 -3.58 -17.23
C LEU A 204 0.78 -4.35 -18.56
N PRO A 205 1.86 -4.56 -19.35
CA PRO A 205 1.79 -5.35 -20.57
C PRO A 205 1.42 -6.81 -20.31
N SER A 206 1.88 -7.42 -19.21
CA SER A 206 1.50 -8.79 -18.86
C SER A 206 -0.01 -8.96 -18.70
N PHE A 207 -0.69 -7.98 -18.10
CA PHE A 207 -2.15 -7.97 -18.02
C PHE A 207 -2.80 -7.68 -19.37
N TRP A 208 -2.33 -6.64 -20.07
CA TRP A 208 -2.91 -6.19 -21.34
C TRP A 208 -2.84 -7.24 -22.45
N ASN A 209 -1.75 -8.01 -22.46
CA ASN A 209 -1.49 -9.05 -23.44
C ASN A 209 -2.03 -10.42 -23.03
N ASP A 210 -2.81 -10.52 -21.94
CA ASP A 210 -3.44 -11.78 -21.57
C ASP A 210 -4.43 -12.21 -22.68
N ARG A 211 -4.23 -13.42 -23.21
CA ARG A 211 -5.04 -14.04 -24.28
C ARG A 211 -5.77 -15.29 -23.78
N VAL A 212 -5.85 -15.49 -22.47
CA VAL A 212 -6.41 -16.70 -21.86
C VAL A 212 -7.57 -16.37 -20.94
N LYS A 213 -7.42 -15.39 -20.05
CA LYS A 213 -8.41 -15.00 -19.03
C LYS A 213 -9.01 -13.61 -19.30
N ALA A 214 -8.36 -12.76 -20.09
CA ALA A 214 -8.89 -11.45 -20.42
C ALA A 214 -10.19 -11.54 -21.23
N ARG A 215 -11.13 -10.64 -20.90
CA ARG A 215 -12.36 -10.37 -21.64
C ARG A 215 -12.44 -8.89 -21.92
N GLU A 216 -12.62 -8.53 -23.19
CA GLU A 216 -12.77 -7.14 -23.62
C GLU A 216 -14.25 -6.74 -23.58
N LEU A 217 -14.53 -5.61 -22.92
CA LEU A 217 -15.85 -4.99 -22.88
C LEU A 217 -16.16 -4.39 -24.25
N GLN A 218 -17.33 -4.74 -24.80
CA GLN A 218 -17.84 -4.24 -26.07
C GLN A 218 -18.80 -3.04 -25.85
N PRO A 219 -19.05 -2.20 -26.88
CA PRO A 219 -19.97 -1.05 -26.79
C PRO A 219 -21.37 -1.35 -26.25
N ASN A 220 -21.86 -2.56 -26.50
CA ASN A 220 -23.18 -3.05 -26.08
C ASN A 220 -23.19 -3.61 -24.65
N GLY A 221 -22.10 -3.49 -23.89
CA GLY A 221 -21.98 -3.98 -22.52
C GLY A 221 -21.63 -5.47 -22.40
N THR A 222 -21.56 -6.21 -23.51
CA THR A 222 -21.15 -7.62 -23.49
C THR A 222 -19.63 -7.78 -23.37
N TYR A 223 -19.19 -8.92 -22.86
CA TYR A 223 -17.78 -9.24 -22.70
C TYR A 223 -17.35 -10.36 -23.65
N ARG A 224 -16.41 -10.05 -24.54
CA ARG A 224 -15.81 -11.03 -25.45
C ARG A 224 -14.47 -11.51 -24.90
N ARG A 225 -14.30 -12.83 -24.72
CA ARG A 225 -13.03 -13.41 -24.28
C ARG A 225 -11.97 -13.25 -25.37
N LEU A 226 -10.83 -12.68 -25.00
CA LEU A 226 -9.66 -12.60 -25.88
C LEU A 226 -9.02 -13.99 -25.98
N LYS A 227 -8.68 -14.39 -27.20
CA LYS A 227 -7.99 -15.64 -27.52
C LYS A 227 -6.76 -15.29 -28.35
N PRO A 228 -5.72 -16.13 -28.35
CA PRO A 228 -4.60 -15.92 -29.27
C PRO A 228 -5.12 -16.05 -30.70
N GLU A 229 -4.71 -15.13 -31.57
CA GLU A 229 -5.02 -15.14 -33.00
C GLU A 229 -3.75 -15.39 -33.81
N GLY A 230 -3.84 -16.23 -34.84
CA GLY A 230 -2.70 -16.58 -35.70
C GLY A 230 -1.50 -17.14 -34.91
N SER A 231 -0.37 -16.45 -34.99
CA SER A 231 0.89 -16.80 -34.31
C SER A 231 1.05 -16.18 -32.91
N GLU A 232 0.04 -15.47 -32.40
CA GLU A 232 0.12 -14.88 -31.06
C GLU A 232 0.34 -15.98 -29.99
N PRO A 233 1.28 -15.77 -29.05
CA PRO A 233 1.52 -16.75 -28.00
C PRO A 233 0.35 -16.78 -27.00
N ARG A 234 0.13 -17.95 -26.40
CA ARG A 234 -0.76 -18.07 -25.23
C ARG A 234 -0.12 -17.37 -24.03
N ALA A 235 -0.54 -16.13 -23.77
CA ALA A 235 -0.11 -15.37 -22.60
C ALA A 235 -1.21 -15.36 -21.52
N GLN A 236 -0.83 -15.65 -20.27
CA GLN A 236 -1.69 -15.53 -19.10
C GLN A 236 -0.96 -14.79 -17.97
N ALA A 237 -1.48 -13.63 -17.55
CA ALA A 237 -0.80 -12.73 -16.64
C ALA A 237 -0.45 -13.39 -15.29
N GLN A 238 -1.44 -14.03 -14.66
CA GLN A 238 -1.25 -14.69 -13.36
C GLN A 238 -0.25 -15.85 -13.43
N TRP A 239 -0.17 -16.55 -14.56
CA TRP A 239 0.82 -17.61 -14.75
C TRP A 239 2.21 -17.04 -14.91
N HIS A 240 2.36 -15.98 -15.73
CA HIS A 240 3.62 -15.27 -15.91
C HIS A 240 4.19 -14.80 -14.57
N PHE A 241 3.42 -14.08 -13.75
CA PHE A 241 3.91 -13.60 -12.45
C PHE A 241 4.25 -14.73 -11.47
N ARG A 242 3.55 -15.86 -11.55
CA ARG A 242 3.86 -17.03 -10.73
C ARG A 242 5.21 -17.63 -11.12
N GLU A 243 5.50 -17.74 -12.41
CA GLU A 243 6.79 -18.26 -12.87
C GLU A 243 7.94 -17.29 -12.57
N VAL A 244 7.75 -15.98 -12.77
CA VAL A 244 8.72 -14.95 -12.33
C VAL A 244 9.02 -15.07 -10.83
N SER A 245 7.99 -15.26 -10.01
CA SER A 245 8.15 -15.42 -8.55
C SER A 245 8.90 -16.69 -8.18
N ARG A 246 8.64 -17.81 -8.88
CA ARG A 246 9.34 -19.09 -8.69
C ARG A 246 10.82 -18.98 -9.05
N GLU A 247 11.15 -18.35 -10.17
CA GLU A 247 12.53 -18.15 -10.60
C GLU A 247 13.30 -17.25 -9.63
N ARG A 248 12.69 -16.16 -9.14
CA ARG A 248 13.28 -15.32 -8.08
C ARG A 248 13.53 -16.11 -6.80
N ALA A 249 12.58 -16.95 -6.37
CA ALA A 249 12.74 -17.80 -5.20
C ALA A 249 13.90 -18.78 -5.35
N LYS A 250 14.02 -19.46 -6.50
CA LYS A 250 15.14 -20.37 -6.81
C LYS A 250 16.49 -19.66 -6.72
N LYS A 251 16.62 -18.47 -7.30
CA LYS A 251 17.85 -17.65 -7.26
C LYS A 251 18.23 -17.28 -5.81
N MET A 252 17.25 -16.88 -4.99
CA MET A 252 17.49 -16.59 -3.58
C MET A 252 17.91 -17.83 -2.79
N THR A 253 17.29 -18.99 -3.02
CA THR A 253 17.66 -20.24 -2.34
C THR A 253 19.02 -20.77 -2.78
N GLY A 254 19.40 -20.60 -4.05
CA GLY A 254 20.72 -20.96 -4.55
C GLY A 254 21.84 -20.06 -4.00
N SER A 255 21.54 -18.77 -3.78
CA SER A 255 22.48 -17.80 -3.20
C SER A 255 22.64 -17.96 -1.68
N LYS A 256 21.61 -18.44 -0.97
CA LYS A 256 21.64 -18.69 0.49
C LYS A 256 22.66 -19.74 0.97
N LYS A 257 23.28 -20.52 0.07
CA LYS A 257 24.42 -21.38 0.47
C LYS A 257 25.70 -20.58 0.82
N LYS A 258 25.74 -19.25 0.63
CA LYS A 258 26.93 -18.42 0.90
C LYS A 258 26.78 -17.28 1.92
N SER A 259 25.63 -17.07 2.56
CA SER A 259 25.56 -16.15 3.70
C SER A 259 24.68 -16.72 4.81
N ARG A 260 25.33 -17.13 5.91
CA ARG A 260 24.67 -17.26 7.21
C ARG A 260 24.16 -15.86 7.55
N ALA A 261 22.84 -15.67 7.45
CA ALA A 261 22.22 -14.42 7.85
C ALA A 261 22.54 -14.16 9.32
N ASP A 262 23.17 -13.02 9.60
CA ASP A 262 23.26 -12.48 10.95
C ASP A 262 21.84 -12.48 11.55
N LYS A 263 21.69 -13.18 12.66
CA LYS A 263 20.43 -13.20 13.41
C LYS A 263 20.08 -11.75 13.72
N LEU A 264 18.92 -11.29 13.27
CA LEU A 264 18.35 -10.02 13.70
C LEU A 264 18.13 -10.10 15.21
N ILE A 265 19.01 -9.46 15.97
CA ILE A 265 18.89 -9.34 17.43
C ILE A 265 17.93 -8.16 17.69
N PRO A 266 16.79 -8.37 18.36
CA PRO A 266 15.93 -7.27 18.79
C PRO A 266 16.71 -6.32 19.68
N ILE A 267 16.55 -5.01 19.50
CA ILE A 267 17.06 -4.03 20.45
C ILE A 267 16.24 -4.20 21.73
N THR A 268 16.77 -4.94 22.69
CA THR A 268 16.27 -4.94 24.06
C THR A 268 16.62 -3.58 24.66
N VAL A 269 15.59 -2.82 25.06
CA VAL A 269 15.78 -1.63 25.89
C VAL A 269 16.57 -2.06 27.12
N ALA A 270 17.77 -1.51 27.30
CA ALA A 270 18.53 -1.71 28.52
C ALA A 270 17.63 -1.26 29.68
N SER A 271 17.28 -2.19 30.56
CA SER A 271 16.67 -1.82 31.84
C SER A 271 17.77 -1.16 32.66
N ASP A 272 17.63 0.14 32.88
CA ASP A 272 18.42 0.83 33.90
C ASP A 272 18.02 0.22 35.25
N LYS A 273 18.78 -0.79 35.69
CA LYS A 273 18.76 -1.21 37.08
C LYS A 273 19.37 -0.08 37.89
N PRO A 274 18.68 0.50 38.89
CA PRO A 274 19.32 1.43 39.79
C PRO A 274 20.44 0.70 40.54
N ALA A 275 21.62 1.34 40.58
CA ALA A 275 22.78 0.85 41.32
C ALA A 275 22.39 0.65 42.79
N ALA A 276 22.71 -0.52 43.34
CA ALA A 276 22.49 -0.83 44.74
C ALA A 276 23.28 0.16 45.64
N PRO A 277 22.71 0.61 46.76
CA PRO A 277 23.42 1.51 47.66
C PRO A 277 24.62 0.80 48.29
N ALA A 278 25.76 1.49 48.33
CA ALA A 278 26.99 1.02 48.94
C ALA A 278 26.74 0.70 50.44
N GLN A 279 26.95 -0.56 50.81
CA GLN A 279 26.91 -0.99 52.21
C GLN A 279 28.12 -0.39 52.94
N SER A 280 27.84 0.47 53.92
CA SER A 280 28.80 0.95 54.90
C SER A 280 29.33 -0.22 55.72
N ARG A 281 30.66 -0.35 55.79
CA ARG A 281 31.35 -1.26 56.70
C ARG A 281 31.02 -0.88 58.13
N THR A 282 30.44 -1.81 58.89
CA THR A 282 30.39 -1.77 60.35
C THR A 282 31.34 -2.82 60.90
N ASP A 283 32.34 -2.39 61.65
CA ASP A 283 33.27 -3.26 62.37
C ASP A 283 32.54 -4.11 63.43
N PRO A 284 33.03 -5.33 63.74
CA PRO A 284 32.35 -6.22 64.68
C PRO A 284 32.75 -5.93 66.13
N GLN A 285 31.76 -5.80 67.02
CA GLN A 285 31.95 -5.91 68.47
C GLN A 285 31.28 -7.17 69.03
N PRO A 286 31.82 -7.76 70.11
CA PRO A 286 31.63 -9.16 70.47
C PRO A 286 30.38 -9.41 71.32
N ALA A 287 29.89 -10.65 71.27
CA ALA A 287 28.74 -11.14 72.03
C ALA A 287 29.02 -11.24 73.54
N PRO A 288 27.96 -11.13 74.37
CA PRO A 288 27.89 -11.96 75.57
C PRO A 288 26.54 -12.67 75.79
N SER A 289 26.72 -13.92 76.24
CA SER A 289 25.95 -14.85 77.09
C SER A 289 24.43 -14.80 77.28
N ALA A 290 23.89 -16.01 77.34
CA ALA A 290 22.52 -16.40 77.65
C ALA A 290 22.16 -16.28 79.15
N PHE A 291 20.90 -15.97 79.47
CA PHE A 291 20.20 -16.43 80.70
C PHE A 291 18.66 -16.49 80.54
N ALA A 292 18.13 -17.68 80.83
CA ALA A 292 16.88 -18.10 81.50
C ALA A 292 15.50 -17.40 81.36
N LYS A 293 14.51 -18.22 80.97
CA LYS A 293 13.14 -18.49 81.52
C LYS A 293 12.30 -17.37 82.19
N ALA A 294 11.02 -17.24 81.77
CA ALA A 294 9.80 -17.66 82.51
C ALA A 294 8.51 -16.85 82.16
N THR A 295 7.39 -17.58 81.96
CA THR A 295 5.97 -17.32 82.36
C THR A 295 5.27 -16.00 81.97
N ALA A 296 4.24 -16.04 81.11
CA ALA A 296 2.80 -16.26 81.39
C ALA A 296 2.02 -14.97 81.73
N ASP A 297 1.13 -14.53 80.84
CA ASP A 297 -0.31 -14.35 81.15
C ASP A 297 -1.14 -13.93 79.92
N LYS A 298 -2.43 -14.28 79.96
CA LYS A 298 -3.49 -14.03 78.96
C LYS A 298 -4.67 -13.33 79.69
N PRO A 299 -5.79 -13.02 79.02
CA PRO A 299 -6.27 -11.78 78.36
C PRO A 299 -7.30 -11.01 79.24
N PRO A 300 -8.23 -10.12 78.77
CA PRO A 300 -9.34 -10.32 77.80
C PRO A 300 -9.49 -9.14 76.77
N SER A 301 -10.06 -9.30 75.56
CA SER A 301 -11.50 -9.38 75.17
C SER A 301 -12.36 -8.14 75.50
N THR A 302 -12.80 -7.40 74.45
CA THR A 302 -14.14 -6.81 74.18
C THR A 302 -14.05 -5.85 72.96
N ALA A 303 -14.72 -6.16 71.84
CA ALA A 303 -16.09 -5.77 71.42
C ALA A 303 -16.18 -4.35 70.80
N THR A 304 -16.37 -4.25 69.48
CA THR A 304 -17.61 -3.80 68.77
C THR A 304 -17.89 -2.29 68.94
N THR A 305 -17.95 -1.45 67.91
CA THR A 305 -19.17 -1.07 67.12
C THR A 305 -18.72 0.12 66.23
N LYS A 306 -18.79 0.08 64.89
CA LYS A 306 -19.86 0.51 63.97
C LYS A 306 -20.24 2.02 64.01
N GLN A 307 -20.35 2.57 62.79
CA GLN A 307 -21.01 3.82 62.34
C GLN A 307 -20.25 5.12 62.61
N SER A 308 -20.21 6.09 61.69
CA SER A 308 -21.12 6.42 60.58
C SER A 308 -20.39 6.77 59.29
#